data_AF-A0A9J6FHL0-F1
#
_entry.id   AF-A0A9J6FHL0-F1
#
_cell.length_a   1.000
_cell.length_b   1.000
_cell.length_c   1.000
_cell.angle_alpha   90.00
_cell.angle_beta   90.00
_cell.angle_gamma   90.00
#
_symmetry.space_group_name_H-M   'P 1'
#
loop_
_entity.id
_entity.type
_entity.pdbx_description
1 polymer ?
#
loop_
_entity_poly.entity_id
_entity_poly.type
_entity_poly.pdbx_seq_one_letter_code
_entity_poly.pdbx_strand_id
1 'polypeptide(L)'
;MEGTWPGIELRSELLAYRFPRYTPENLGTKVPRIGAPSTTLLLEFLRFESKTTISASEAMRHSYFGSLGPNIHKLPDTASTFTIPSVQLSRAAS
;
A
#
# COMPACT_ATOMS: atom_id res chain seq x y z
N MET A 1 13.39 17.32 -3.62
CA MET A 1 13.51 15.91 -3.99
C MET A 1 14.39 15.18 -2.99
N GLU A 2 15.53 15.76 -2.62
CA GLU A 2 16.43 15.25 -1.59
C GLU A 2 15.77 14.88 -0.24
N GLY A 3 14.75 15.62 0.22
CA GLY A 3 14.03 15.30 1.47
C GLY A 3 13.04 14.11 1.38
N THR A 4 12.73 13.60 0.19
CA THR A 4 11.79 12.48 -0.02
C THR A 4 12.50 11.23 -0.55
N TRP A 5 13.64 11.43 -1.21
CA TRP A 5 14.54 10.37 -1.66
C TRP A 5 15.99 10.88 -1.56
N PRO A 6 16.65 10.71 -0.40
CA PRO A 6 18.06 11.02 -0.24
C PRO A 6 18.98 10.47 -1.35
N GLY A 7 19.89 11.31 -1.83
CA GLY A 7 20.87 10.99 -2.86
C GLY A 7 20.30 10.95 -4.29
N ILE A 8 19.04 11.32 -4.49
CA ILE A 8 18.41 11.34 -5.82
C ILE A 8 19.04 12.37 -6.75
N GLU A 9 19.47 13.51 -6.19
CA GLU A 9 20.06 14.61 -6.96
C GLU A 9 21.50 14.30 -7.41
N LEU A 10 22.11 13.22 -6.92
CA LEU A 10 23.43 12.73 -7.34
C LEU A 10 23.36 11.65 -8.43
N ARG A 11 22.15 11.15 -8.77
CA ARG A 11 21.97 10.09 -9.77
C ARG A 11 21.97 10.67 -11.18
N SER A 12 23.11 10.59 -11.86
CA SER A 12 23.33 11.10 -13.21
C SER A 12 22.30 10.60 -14.24
N GLU A 13 21.89 9.33 -14.13
CA GLU A 13 20.85 8.73 -14.97
C GLU A 13 19.52 9.46 -14.86
N LEU A 14 19.11 9.88 -13.65
CA LEU A 14 17.86 10.59 -13.40
C LEU A 14 17.93 12.06 -13.79
N LEU A 15 19.07 12.71 -13.57
CA LEU A 15 19.30 14.10 -13.99
C LEU A 15 19.21 14.26 -15.52
N ALA A 16 19.65 13.26 -16.28
CA ALA A 16 19.59 13.27 -17.74
C ALA A 16 18.15 13.39 -18.29
N TYR A 17 17.16 12.89 -17.57
CA TYR A 17 15.74 12.97 -17.96
C TYR A 17 15.12 14.37 -17.75
N ARG A 18 15.75 15.25 -16.96
CA ARG A 18 15.31 16.64 -16.73
C ARG A 18 13.82 16.78 -16.40
N PHE A 19 13.32 15.93 -15.50
CA PHE A 19 11.92 15.99 -15.05
C PHE A 19 11.55 17.37 -14.51
N PRO A 20 10.36 17.89 -14.81
CA PRO A 20 9.86 19.10 -14.17
C PRO A 20 9.57 18.82 -12.68
N ARG A 21 9.46 19.87 -11.88
CA ARG A 21 9.08 19.75 -10.46
C ARG A 21 7.58 19.48 -10.36
N TYR A 22 7.21 18.25 -10.05
CA TYR A 22 5.82 17.86 -9.78
C TYR A 22 5.45 18.16 -8.32
N THR A 23 4.22 18.66 -8.12
CA THR A 23 3.61 18.77 -6.79
C THR A 23 2.89 17.47 -6.44
N PRO A 24 3.04 16.93 -5.21
CA PRO A 24 2.30 15.75 -4.80
C PRO A 24 0.79 15.97 -4.91
N GLU A 25 0.10 15.04 -5.55
CA GLU A 25 -1.37 15.04 -5.64
C GLU A 25 -1.97 14.13 -4.57
N ASN A 26 -3.16 14.49 -4.09
CA ASN A 26 -3.88 13.65 -3.13
C ASN A 26 -4.48 12.42 -3.83
N LEU A 27 -3.96 11.22 -3.55
CA LEU A 27 -4.46 9.99 -4.17
C LEU A 27 -5.94 9.70 -3.89
N GLY A 28 -6.45 10.11 -2.73
CA GLY A 28 -7.87 9.93 -2.39
C GLY A 28 -8.80 10.69 -3.33
N THR A 29 -8.37 11.83 -3.89
CA THR A 29 -9.16 12.58 -4.88
C THR A 29 -9.08 11.95 -6.27
N LYS A 30 -7.95 11.31 -6.60
CA LYS A 30 -7.75 10.61 -7.89
C LYS A 30 -8.43 9.25 -7.93
N VAL A 31 -8.55 8.57 -6.79
CA VAL A 31 -9.12 7.23 -6.70
C VAL A 31 -10.27 7.22 -5.68
N PRO A 32 -11.46 7.70 -6.08
CA PRO A 32 -12.58 7.97 -5.14
C PRO A 32 -13.14 6.72 -4.44
N ARG A 33 -12.80 5.52 -4.92
CA ARG A 33 -13.17 4.25 -4.29
C ARG A 33 -12.27 3.84 -3.12
N ILE A 34 -11.15 4.54 -2.93
CA ILE A 34 -10.17 4.25 -1.89
C ILE A 34 -10.50 5.15 -0.68
N GLY A 35 -10.88 4.53 0.43
CA GLY A 35 -11.08 5.20 1.72
C GLY A 35 -9.75 5.58 2.39
N ALA A 36 -9.82 6.24 3.55
CA ALA A 36 -8.63 6.71 4.26
C ALA A 36 -7.65 5.58 4.64
N PRO A 37 -8.07 4.45 5.27
CA PRO A 37 -7.12 3.38 5.61
C PRO A 37 -6.45 2.74 4.38
N SER A 38 -7.18 2.61 3.27
CA SER A 38 -6.60 2.09 2.01
C SER A 38 -5.63 3.06 1.37
N THR A 39 -5.87 4.37 1.50
CA THR A 39 -4.95 5.39 0.98
C THR A 39 -3.62 5.34 1.71
N THR A 40 -3.65 5.22 3.04
CA THR A 40 -2.45 5.08 3.87
C THR A 40 -1.63 3.87 3.46
N LEU A 41 -2.25 2.69 3.38
CA LEU A 41 -1.56 1.46 2.98
C LEU A 41 -0.97 1.58 1.56
N LEU A 42 -1.71 2.17 0.61
CA LEU A 42 -1.22 2.39 -0.75
C LEU A 42 0.03 3.28 -0.79
N LEU A 43 0.05 4.35 0.00
CA LEU A 43 1.21 5.24 0.09
C LEU A 43 2.44 4.56 0.73
N GLU A 44 2.23 3.60 1.63
CA GLU A 44 3.30 2.79 2.20
C GLU A 44 3.93 1.80 1.19
N PHE A 45 3.16 1.35 0.19
CA PHE A 45 3.69 0.58 -0.93
C PHE A 45 4.41 1.44 -1.97
N LEU A 46 3.97 2.68 -2.20
CA LEU A 46 4.48 3.56 -3.26
C LEU A 46 5.66 4.45 -2.81
N ARG A 47 6.49 3.98 -1.88
CA ARG A 47 7.70 4.71 -1.48
C ARG A 47 8.76 4.62 -2.57
N PHE A 48 9.46 5.73 -2.82
CA PHE A 48 10.55 5.77 -3.80
C PHE A 48 11.74 4.89 -3.39
N GLU A 49 12.03 4.81 -2.09
CA GLU A 49 13.05 3.92 -1.56
C GLU A 49 12.45 2.59 -1.11
N SER A 50 12.87 1.49 -1.75
CA SER A 50 12.42 0.14 -1.41
C SER A 50 12.76 -0.27 0.03
N LYS A 51 13.75 0.37 0.66
CA LYS A 51 14.07 0.11 2.08
C LYS A 51 13.02 0.68 3.03
N THR A 52 12.18 1.59 2.56
CA THR A 52 11.13 2.26 3.33
C THR A 52 9.73 1.78 2.98
N THR A 53 9.58 0.91 1.97
CA THR A 53 8.30 0.29 1.63
C THR A 53 7.91 -0.71 2.71
N ILE A 54 6.62 -0.74 3.06
CA ILE A 54 6.07 -1.72 3.99
C ILE A 54 6.30 -3.16 3.50
N SER A 55 6.67 -4.06 4.41
CA SER A 55 6.80 -5.49 4.07
C SER A 55 5.43 -6.15 3.91
N ALA A 56 5.37 -7.29 3.21
CA ALA A 56 4.12 -8.04 3.07
C ALA A 56 3.52 -8.47 4.43
N SER A 57 4.39 -8.86 5.38
CA SER A 57 3.97 -9.28 6.72
C SER A 57 3.40 -8.15 7.56
N GLU A 58 3.96 -6.93 7.44
CA GLU A 58 3.43 -5.73 8.08
C GLU A 58 2.15 -5.25 7.40
N ALA A 59 2.12 -5.23 6.07
CA ALA A 59 0.96 -4.80 5.28
C ALA A 59 -0.29 -5.63 5.59
N MET A 60 -0.14 -6.96 5.75
CA MET A 60 -1.25 -7.83 6.14
C MET A 60 -1.86 -7.45 7.49
N ARG A 61 -1.10 -6.81 8.39
CA ARG A 61 -1.57 -6.35 9.72
C ARG A 61 -2.09 -4.91 9.72
N HIS A 62 -2.06 -4.23 8.58
CA HIS A 62 -2.52 -2.86 8.45
C HIS A 62 -4.03 -2.76 8.72
N SER A 63 -4.48 -1.64 9.31
CA SER A 63 -5.89 -1.40 9.68
C SER A 63 -6.89 -1.52 8.52
N TYR A 64 -6.41 -1.37 7.29
CA TYR A 64 -7.18 -1.63 6.07
C TYR A 64 -7.82 -3.02 6.06
N PHE A 65 -7.13 -4.05 6.54
CA PHE A 65 -7.62 -5.43 6.61
C PHE A 65 -8.35 -5.75 7.93
N GLY A 66 -8.58 -4.75 8.80
CA GLY A 66 -9.14 -4.96 10.14
C GLY A 66 -10.53 -5.62 10.14
N SER A 67 -11.30 -5.46 9.06
CA SER A 67 -12.61 -6.10 8.90
C SER A 67 -12.57 -7.63 8.80
N LEU A 68 -11.41 -8.22 8.45
CA LEU A 68 -11.23 -9.68 8.39
C LEU A 68 -11.12 -10.33 9.77
N GLY A 69 -10.89 -9.54 10.82
CA GLY A 69 -10.77 -10.00 12.19
C GLY A 69 -9.44 -10.69 12.50
N PRO A 70 -9.09 -10.84 13.79
CA PRO A 70 -7.74 -11.25 14.23
C PRO A 70 -7.40 -12.72 13.93
N ASN A 71 -8.40 -13.57 13.69
CA ASN A 71 -8.17 -14.99 13.41
C ASN A 71 -7.49 -15.22 12.05
N ILE A 72 -7.54 -14.25 11.14
CA ILE A 72 -6.85 -14.32 9.84
C ILE A 72 -5.33 -14.52 10.00
N HIS A 73 -4.75 -14.01 11.10
CA HIS A 73 -3.32 -14.11 11.38
C HIS A 73 -2.90 -15.40 12.09
N LYS A 74 -3.86 -16.28 12.42
CA LYS A 74 -3.60 -17.55 13.14
C LYS A 74 -3.73 -18.77 12.23
N LEU A 75 -4.05 -18.58 10.95
CA LEU A 75 -4.21 -19.66 10.00
C LEU A 75 -2.85 -20.32 9.72
N PRO A 76 -2.79 -21.65 9.62
CA PRO A 76 -1.66 -22.33 9.02
C PRO A 76 -1.45 -21.88 7.58
N ASP A 77 -0.21 -21.91 7.09
CA ASP A 77 0.14 -21.51 5.71
C ASP A 77 -0.62 -22.31 4.64
N THR A 78 -1.07 -23.53 4.97
CA THR A 78 -1.81 -24.41 4.06
C THR A 78 -3.33 -24.27 4.19
N ALA A 79 -3.84 -23.48 5.14
CA ALA A 79 -5.26 -23.33 5.39
C ALA A 79 -5.86 -22.19 4.54
N SER A 80 -7.08 -22.39 4.04
CA SER A 80 -7.81 -21.36 3.32
C SER A 80 -8.31 -20.27 4.27
N THR A 81 -8.34 -19.02 3.81
CA THR A 81 -8.95 -17.90 4.56
C THR A 81 -10.45 -18.09 4.76
N PHE A 82 -11.13 -18.82 3.86
CA PHE A 82 -12.56 -19.14 3.96
C PHE A 82 -12.88 -20.17 5.05
N THR A 83 -11.87 -20.77 5.68
CA THR A 83 -12.09 -21.58 6.90
C THR A 83 -12.55 -20.72 8.07
N ILE A 84 -12.32 -19.40 8.04
CA ILE A 84 -12.82 -18.46 9.04
C ILE A 84 -14.28 -18.12 8.72
N PRO A 85 -15.25 -18.43 9.60
CA PRO A 85 -16.67 -18.23 9.29
C PRO A 85 -17.08 -16.78 8.99
N SER A 86 -16.36 -15.80 9.54
CA SER A 86 -16.58 -14.37 9.30
C SER A 86 -16.04 -13.87 7.96
N VAL A 87 -15.23 -14.66 7.26
CA VAL A 87 -14.66 -14.30 5.95
C VAL A 87 -15.48 -14.95 4.85
N GLN A 88 -16.25 -14.13 4.13
CA GLN A 88 -17.16 -14.58 3.08
C GLN A 88 -17.02 -13.71 1.84
N LEU A 89 -17.29 -14.29 0.67
CA LEU A 89 -17.36 -13.52 -0.57
C LEU A 89 -18.67 -12.73 -0.64
N SER A 90 -18.58 -11.44 -0.94
CA SER A 90 -19.75 -10.65 -1.30
C SER A 90 -20.12 -10.90 -2.76
N ARG A 91 -21.44 -10.94 -3.04
CA ARG A 91 -21.92 -10.98 -4.42
C ARG A 91 -21.60 -9.64 -5.09
N ALA A 92 -20.99 -9.69 -6.28
CA ALA A 92 -20.83 -8.48 -7.09
C ALA A 92 -22.22 -7.92 -7.45
N ALA A 93 -22.39 -6.60 -7.36
CA ALA A 93 -23.56 -5.95 -7.92
C ALA A 93 -23.54 -6.17 -9.44
N SER A 94 -24.55 -6.87 -9.96
CA SER A 94 -24.84 -6.98 -11.39
C SER A 94 -25.56 -5.73 -11.88
#